data_AF-A0A1C0YBR4-F1
#
_entry.id   AF-A0A1C0YBR4-F1
#
_cell.length_a   1.000
_cell.length_b   1.000
_cell.length_c   1.000
_cell.angle_alpha   90.00
_cell.angle_beta   90.00
_cell.angle_gamma   90.00
#
_symmetry.space_group_name_H-M   'P 1'
#
loop_
_entity.id
_entity.type
_entity.pdbx_description
1 polymer ?
#
loop_
_entity_poly.entity_id
_entity_poly.type
_entity_poly.pdbx_seq_one_letter_code
_entity_poly.pdbx_strand_id
1 'polypeptide(L)' 'MTAYTAGYELYKKMCEAHGLTPINFRLYINQLSTEQLLAFNTEAKG' A
#
# COMPACT_ATOMS: atom_id res chain seq x y z
N MET A 1 11.84 -3.01 -8.73
CA MET A 1 11.99 -1.89 -7.77
C MET A 1 10.92 -0.80 -7.96
N THR A 2 10.44 -0.54 -9.18
CA THR A 2 9.50 0.54 -9.51
C THR A 2 8.06 0.32 -8.99
N ALA A 3 7.55 -0.90 -9.02
CA ALA A 3 6.22 -1.24 -8.50
C ALA A 3 6.07 -0.98 -6.98
N TYR A 4 7.17 -1.10 -6.22
CA TYR A 4 7.19 -0.86 -4.78
C TYR A 4 6.94 0.61 -4.44
N THR A 5 7.51 1.53 -5.23
CA THR A 5 7.31 2.97 -5.05
C THR A 5 5.89 3.37 -5.44
N ALA A 6 5.36 2.83 -6.54
CA ALA A 6 4.01 3.12 -7.01
C ALA A 6 2.93 2.71 -5.98
N GLY A 7 3.06 1.51 -5.40
CA GLY A 7 2.15 1.04 -4.37
C GLY A 7 2.19 1.89 -3.09
N TYR A 8 3.37 2.38 -2.71
CA TYR A 8 3.48 3.25 -1.54
C TYR A 8 2.88 4.64 -1.76
N GLU A 9 3.06 5.22 -2.95
CA GLU A 9 2.43 6.50 -3.29
C GLU A 9 0.91 6.39 -3.31
N LEU A 10 0.35 5.28 -3.83
CA LEU A 10 -1.08 5.03 -3.79
C LEU A 10 -1.59 4.90 -2.35
N TYR A 11 -0.89 4.12 -1.51
CA TYR A 11 -1.22 3.98 -0.10
C TYR A 11 -1.25 5.33 0.63
N LYS A 12 -0.23 6.19 0.44
CA LYS A 12 -0.19 7.53 1.05
C LYS A 12 -1.40 8.38 0.65
N LYS A 13 -1.76 8.37 -0.63
CA LYS A 13 -2.94 9.11 -1.15
C LYS A 13 -4.24 8.63 -0.50
N MET A 14 -4.39 7.32 -0.31
CA MET A 14 -5.58 6.78 0.35
C MET A 14 -5.61 7.15 1.84
N CYS A 15 -4.49 7.10 2.54
CA CYS A 15 -4.42 7.57 3.92
C CYS A 15 -4.86 9.04 4.04
N GLU A 16 -4.36 9.91 3.18
CA GLU A 16 -4.73 11.33 3.16
C GLU A 16 -6.22 11.54 2.87
N ALA A 17 -6.78 10.84 1.87
CA ALA A 17 -8.20 10.92 1.52
C ALA A 17 -9.15 10.49 2.66
N HIS A 18 -8.68 9.62 3.56
CA HIS A 18 -9.45 9.12 4.69
C HIS A 18 -9.06 9.78 6.04
N GLY A 19 -8.19 10.81 6.03
CA GLY A 19 -7.75 11.50 7.25
C GLY A 19 -6.87 10.64 8.17
N LEU A 20 -6.24 9.60 7.61
CA LEU A 20 -5.36 8.67 8.32
C LEU A 20 -3.90 9.09 8.19
N THR A 21 -3.12 8.91 9.24
CA THR A 21 -1.66 9.10 9.15
C THR A 21 -1.01 7.88 8.51
N PRO A 22 -0.25 8.03 7.41
CA PRO A 22 0.41 6.90 6.78
C PRO A 22 1.52 6.36 7.70
N ILE A 23 1.38 5.10 8.10
CA ILE A 23 2.46 4.35 8.77
C ILE A 23 3.56 3.95 7.79
N ASN A 24 4.77 3.68 8.30
CA ASN A 24 5.92 3.25 7.50
C ASN A 24 5.52 2.07 6.60
N PHE A 25 5.69 2.22 5.29
CA PHE A 25 5.23 1.25 4.30
C PHE A 25 5.69 -0.19 4.57
N ARG A 26 6.92 -0.35 5.05
CA ARG A 26 7.50 -1.67 5.31
C ARG A 26 6.85 -2.31 6.53
N LEU A 27 6.45 -1.51 7.52
CA LEU A 27 5.66 -1.97 8.66
C LEU A 27 4.21 -2.28 8.25
N TYR A 28 3.63 -1.45 7.38
CA TYR A 28 2.27 -1.66 6.84
C TYR A 28 2.16 -2.98 6.07
N ILE A 29 3.04 -3.22 5.09
CA ILE A 29 3.07 -4.45 4.29
C ILE A 29 3.21 -5.69 5.18
N ASN A 30 4.02 -5.61 6.24
CA ASN A 30 4.21 -6.71 7.19
C ASN A 30 2.97 -7.01 8.07
N GLN A 31 2.04 -6.06 8.18
CA GLN A 31 0.79 -6.21 8.93
C GLN A 31 -0.37 -6.72 8.05
N LEU A 32 -0.20 -6.75 6.72
CA LEU A 32 -1.22 -7.23 5.81
C LEU A 32 -1.31 -8.75 5.82
N SER A 33 -2.55 -9.24 5.81
CA SER A 33 -2.82 -10.65 5.51
C SER A 33 -2.51 -10.99 4.05
N THR A 34 -2.39 -12.28 3.74
CA THR A 34 -2.15 -12.75 2.36
C THR A 34 -3.22 -12.26 1.38
N GLU A 35 -4.48 -12.18 1.81
CA GLU A 35 -5.59 -11.68 0.97
C GLU A 35 -5.45 -10.18 0.68
N GLN A 36 -5.09 -9.38 1.68
CA GLN A 36 -4.84 -7.95 1.52
C GLN A 36 -3.60 -7.67 0.66
N LEU A 37 -2.56 -8.50 0.79
CA LEU A 37 -1.38 -8.46 -0.07
C LEU A 37 -1.72 -8.78 -1.53
N LEU A 38 -2.56 -9.78 -1.76
CA LEU A 38 -3.02 -10.15 -3.10
C LEU A 38 -3.85 -9.03 -3.74
N ALA A 39 -4.80 -8.45 -3.00
CA ALA A 39 -5.59 -7.32 -3.47
C ALA A 39 -4.70 -6.11 -3.83
N PHE A 40 -3.76 -5.77 -2.95
CA PHE A 40 -2.78 -4.69 -3.17
C PHE A 40 -1.91 -4.94 -4.41
N ASN A 41 -1.42 -6.16 -4.61
CA ASN A 41 -0.59 -6.52 -5.76
C ASN A 41 -1.37 -6.60 -7.08
N THR A 42 -2.69 -6.80 -7.02
CA THR A 42 -3.57 -6.83 -8.20
C THR A 42 -3.70 -5.44 -8.81
N GLU A 43 -3.80 -4.40 -7.98
CA GLU A 43 -3.75 -2.99 -8.40
C GLU A 43 -2.38 -2.59 -8.96
N ALA A 44 -1.29 -3.18 -8.45
CA ALA A 44 0.08 -2.89 -8.90
C ALA A 44 0.47 -3.53 -10.25
N LYS A 45 -0.39 -4.37 -10.84
CA LYS A 45 -0.20 -4.99 -12.17
C LYS A 45 -0.85 -4.20 -13.32
N GLY A 46 -1.36 -2.99 -13.06
CA GLY A 46 -1.81 -2.02 -14.07
C GLY A 46 -0.67 -1.19 -14.64
#